data_AF-A0A660L776-F1
#
_entry.id   AF-A0A660L776-F1
#
_cell.length_a   1.000
_cell.length_b   1.000
_cell.length_c   1.000
_cell.angle_alpha   90.00
_cell.angle_beta   90.00
_cell.angle_gamma   90.00
#
_symmetry.space_group_name_H-M   'P 1'
#
loop_
_entity.id
_entity.type
_entity.pdbx_description
1 polymer ?
#
loop_
_entity_poly.entity_id
_entity_poly.type
_entity_poly.pdbx_seq_one_letter_code
_entity_poly.pdbx_strand_id
1 'polypeptide(L)'
;MIEVGAFSITPLQRLVDIDGETPDGQASSGRGRLYDVSDGGESRLTVRDTSWANGERDVVATERHDSPQRFDTLVARLRLAVLPHGSAFYLELRQARLKANGRANLFVPDEQALDAGAGIAVLRELEQHGATRVGTRETLLDDTDRTRTRLGAVFPREAELVPLVAYVCTRVAPVAQSLQA
;
A
#
# COMPACT_ATOMS: atom_id res chain seq x y z
N MET A 1 4.83 -12.61 -11.92
CA MET A 1 3.43 -12.29 -11.62
C MET A 1 3.17 -12.76 -10.21
N ILE A 2 2.54 -11.92 -9.40
CA ILE A 2 2.23 -12.18 -7.99
C ILE A 2 0.72 -12.02 -7.85
N GLU A 3 0.06 -12.98 -7.21
CA GLU A 3 -1.38 -12.92 -6.95
C GLU A 3 -1.61 -12.41 -5.53
N VAL A 4 -2.56 -11.49 -5.38
CA VAL A 4 -3.00 -10.89 -4.10
C VAL A 4 -4.52 -10.78 -4.14
N GLY A 5 -5.20 -11.78 -3.56
CA GLY A 5 -6.65 -11.88 -3.65
C GLY A 5 -7.13 -11.93 -5.11
N ALA A 6 -7.95 -10.96 -5.50
CA ALA A 6 -8.47 -10.85 -6.88
C ALA A 6 -7.52 -10.12 -7.84
N PHE A 7 -6.37 -9.61 -7.36
CA PHE A 7 -5.45 -8.81 -8.16
C PHE A 7 -4.18 -9.57 -8.50
N SER A 8 -3.76 -9.44 -9.75
CA SER A 8 -2.44 -9.81 -10.22
C SER A 8 -1.54 -8.58 -10.24
N ILE A 9 -0.27 -8.78 -9.87
CA ILE A 9 0.78 -7.75 -9.85
C ILE A 9 1.90 -8.21 -10.76
N THR A 10 2.22 -7.40 -11.77
CA THR A 10 3.26 -7.69 -12.76
C THR A 10 4.28 -6.54 -12.80
N PRO A 11 5.58 -6.81 -12.55
CA PRO A 11 6.59 -5.78 -12.66
C PRO A 11 6.70 -5.32 -14.11
N LEU A 12 6.66 -4.00 -14.31
CA LEU A 12 7.03 -3.39 -15.58
C LEU A 12 8.57 -3.28 -15.59
N GLN A 13 9.23 -3.67 -16.68
CA GLN A 13 10.70 -3.61 -16.81
C GLN A 13 11.26 -2.18 -16.90
N ARG A 14 10.66 -1.25 -16.18
CA ARG A 14 10.95 0.18 -16.23
C ARG A 14 11.24 0.69 -14.82
N LEU A 15 12.47 1.16 -14.65
CA LEU A 15 12.84 2.05 -13.57
C LEU A 15 12.62 3.49 -14.02
N VAL A 16 12.15 4.34 -13.11
CA VAL A 16 11.97 5.76 -13.37
C VAL A 16 12.69 6.57 -12.30
N ASP A 17 13.47 7.55 -12.73
CA ASP A 17 14.01 8.57 -11.84
C ASP A 17 12.92 9.62 -11.60
N ILE A 18 12.84 10.10 -10.37
CA ILE A 18 11.75 10.96 -9.90
C ILE A 18 12.36 12.06 -9.05
N ASP A 19 11.94 13.30 -9.28
CA ASP A 19 12.11 14.39 -8.33
C ASP A 19 10.73 14.76 -7.77
N GLY A 20 10.63 14.98 -6.46
CA GLY A 20 9.36 15.33 -5.83
C GLY A 20 9.45 15.44 -4.32
N GLU A 21 8.30 15.45 -3.66
CA GLU A 21 8.20 15.43 -2.21
C GLU A 21 8.09 13.98 -1.71
N THR A 22 8.85 13.65 -0.67
CA THR A 22 8.78 12.39 0.08
C THR A 22 7.53 12.34 0.97
N PRO A 23 7.21 11.19 1.61
CA PRO A 23 6.10 11.10 2.55
C PRO A 23 6.07 12.12 3.67
N ASP A 24 7.23 12.61 4.15
CA ASP A 24 7.32 13.65 5.18
C ASP A 24 7.24 15.08 4.62
N GLY A 25 7.14 15.24 3.29
CA GLY A 25 7.02 16.53 2.61
C GLY A 25 8.36 17.17 2.23
N GLN A 26 9.49 16.49 2.41
CA GLN A 26 10.79 17.01 1.97
C GLN A 26 11.00 16.80 0.47
N ALA A 27 11.57 17.81 -0.19
CA ALA A 27 12.01 17.66 -1.58
C ALA A 27 13.19 16.67 -1.65
N SER A 28 13.09 15.66 -2.51
CA SER A 28 14.13 14.67 -2.73
C SER A 28 14.05 14.09 -4.14
N SER A 29 15.15 13.49 -4.58
CA SER A 29 15.17 12.63 -5.75
C SER A 29 14.97 11.17 -5.31
N GLY A 30 14.46 10.33 -6.20
CA GLY A 30 14.17 8.94 -5.90
C GLY A 30 14.14 8.08 -7.15
N ARG A 31 14.14 6.76 -6.93
CA ARG A 31 14.08 5.76 -7.99
C ARG A 31 12.87 4.86 -7.78
N GLY A 32 11.98 4.87 -8.76
CA GLY A 32 10.73 4.12 -8.75
C GLY A 32 10.79 2.85 -9.59
N ARG A 33 10.25 1.76 -9.05
CA ARG A 33 9.87 0.56 -9.81
C ARG A 33 8.37 0.62 -10.11
N LEU A 34 8.01 0.34 -11.35
CA LEU A 34 6.60 0.35 -11.78
C LEU A 34 6.05 -1.08 -11.85
N TYR A 35 4.79 -1.21 -11.48
CA TYR A 35 4.04 -2.45 -11.50
C TYR A 35 2.67 -2.22 -12.15
N ASP A 36 2.26 -3.16 -12.98
CA ASP A 36 0.88 -3.27 -13.43
C ASP A 36 0.09 -4.05 -12.37
N VAL A 37 -1.00 -3.48 -11.89
CA VAL A 37 -1.91 -4.12 -10.94
C VAL A 37 -3.28 -4.22 -11.59
N SER A 38 -3.78 -5.44 -11.81
CA SER A 38 -5.09 -5.65 -12.46
C SER A 38 -5.89 -6.78 -11.84
N ASP A 39 -7.21 -6.69 -11.92
CA ASP A 39 -8.14 -7.77 -11.52
C ASP A 39 -8.50 -8.71 -12.69
N GLY A 40 -7.82 -8.58 -13.85
CA GLY A 40 -8.17 -9.28 -15.09
C GLY A 40 -9.49 -8.82 -15.73
N GLY A 41 -10.16 -7.83 -15.16
CA GLY A 41 -11.42 -7.25 -15.63
C GLY A 41 -11.29 -5.75 -15.88
N GLU A 42 -12.12 -4.95 -15.20
CA GLU A 42 -12.22 -3.51 -15.44
C GLU A 42 -11.14 -2.69 -14.71
N SER A 43 -10.45 -3.24 -13.72
CA SER A 43 -9.50 -2.49 -12.89
C SER A 43 -8.07 -2.79 -13.33
N ARG A 44 -7.35 -1.75 -13.74
CA ARG A 44 -5.93 -1.79 -14.09
C ARG A 44 -5.23 -0.48 -13.71
N LEU A 45 -4.21 -0.56 -12.84
CA LEU A 45 -3.45 0.59 -12.37
C LEU A 45 -1.96 0.40 -12.65
N THR A 46 -1.25 1.49 -12.94
CA THR A 46 0.21 1.54 -12.75
C THR A 46 0.47 1.95 -11.31
N VAL A 47 1.18 1.11 -10.55
CA VAL A 47 1.61 1.40 -9.17
C VAL A 47 3.12 1.53 -9.13
N ARG A 48 3.60 2.54 -8.42
CA ARG A 48 5.02 2.84 -8.27
C ARG A 48 5.45 2.65 -6.83
N ASP A 49 6.55 1.94 -6.66
CA ASP A 49 7.28 1.78 -5.40
C ASP A 49 8.59 2.54 -5.51
N THR A 50 8.74 3.61 -4.73
CA THR A 50 9.83 4.58 -4.82
C THR A 50 10.73 4.50 -3.61
N SER A 51 12.03 4.31 -3.83
CA SER A 51 13.05 4.56 -2.82
C SER A 51 13.64 5.95 -3.04
N TRP A 52 13.58 6.80 -2.02
CA TRP A 52 14.05 8.17 -2.05
C TRP A 52 15.50 8.28 -1.56
N ALA A 53 16.22 9.30 -2.04
CA ALA A 53 17.63 9.53 -1.69
C ALA A 53 17.81 9.88 -0.20
N ASN A 54 16.79 10.43 0.46
CA ASN A 54 16.78 10.68 1.89
C ASN A 54 16.50 9.40 2.73
N GLY A 55 16.34 8.24 2.09
CA GLY A 55 16.11 6.96 2.76
C GLY A 55 14.64 6.62 3.02
N GLU A 56 13.71 7.52 2.71
CA GLU A 56 12.28 7.21 2.73
C GLU A 56 11.89 6.29 1.58
N ARG A 57 10.74 5.63 1.72
CA ARG A 57 10.15 4.81 0.66
C ARG A 57 8.63 4.95 0.67
N ASP A 58 8.02 4.94 -0.51
CA ASP A 58 6.57 4.97 -0.62
C ASP A 58 6.03 4.19 -1.82
N VAL A 59 4.77 3.78 -1.69
CA VAL A 59 4.01 3.14 -2.78
C VAL A 59 2.79 3.98 -3.13
N VAL A 60 2.58 4.22 -4.42
CA VAL A 60 1.49 5.06 -4.93
C VAL A 60 1.05 4.65 -6.34
N ALA A 61 -0.26 4.69 -6.62
CA ALA A 61 -0.76 4.60 -7.98
C ALA A 61 -0.37 5.85 -8.78
N THR A 62 0.14 5.68 -10.00
CA THR A 62 0.54 6.80 -10.87
C THR A 62 -0.39 6.97 -12.06
N GLU A 63 -1.05 5.90 -12.49
CA GLU A 63 -1.97 5.92 -13.62
C GLU A 63 -3.13 4.96 -13.33
N ARG A 64 -4.34 5.33 -13.76
CA ARG A 64 -5.51 4.46 -13.65
C ARG A 64 -5.92 3.77 -14.95
N HIS A 65 -5.25 4.06 -16.07
CA HIS A 65 -5.64 3.58 -17.40
C HIS A 65 -7.14 3.79 -17.66
N ASP A 66 -7.80 2.77 -18.18
CA ASP A 66 -9.25 2.74 -18.42
C ASP A 66 -10.07 2.31 -17.19
N SER A 67 -9.44 2.19 -16.01
CA SER A 67 -10.16 1.85 -14.78
C SER A 67 -11.25 2.88 -14.48
N PRO A 68 -12.35 2.47 -13.83
CA PRO A 68 -13.43 3.37 -13.45
C PRO A 68 -12.96 4.59 -12.66
N GLN A 69 -13.67 5.72 -12.82
CA GLN A 69 -13.28 7.04 -12.30
C GLN A 69 -13.01 7.05 -10.78
N ARG A 70 -13.63 6.17 -9.99
CA ARG A 70 -13.37 6.04 -8.55
C ARG A 70 -11.88 5.83 -8.22
N PHE A 71 -11.09 5.24 -9.12
CA PHE A 71 -9.65 5.07 -8.94
C PHE A 71 -8.83 6.35 -9.09
N ASP A 72 -9.41 7.45 -9.60
CA ASP A 72 -8.76 8.78 -9.59
C ASP A 72 -8.38 9.23 -8.18
N THR A 73 -9.07 8.71 -7.15
CA THR A 73 -8.72 9.02 -5.76
C THR A 73 -7.38 8.42 -5.31
N LEU A 74 -6.84 7.45 -6.04
CA LEU A 74 -5.54 6.80 -5.73
C LEU A 74 -4.39 7.44 -6.52
N VAL A 75 -4.65 7.96 -7.72
CA VAL A 75 -3.60 8.48 -8.60
C VAL A 75 -2.88 9.66 -7.93
N ALA A 76 -1.57 9.49 -7.73
CA ALA A 76 -0.67 10.39 -7.01
C ALA A 76 -1.10 10.72 -5.55
N ARG A 77 -2.00 9.92 -4.97
CA ARG A 77 -2.65 10.18 -3.67
C ARG A 77 -2.65 8.93 -2.80
N LEU A 78 -2.96 9.13 -1.52
CA LEU A 78 -3.09 8.05 -0.53
C LEU A 78 -1.87 7.11 -0.49
N ARG A 79 -0.67 7.71 -0.62
CA ARG A 79 0.63 7.05 -0.57
C ARG A 79 0.73 6.14 0.66
N LEU A 80 1.33 4.98 0.49
CA LEU A 80 1.71 4.13 1.60
C LEU A 80 3.17 4.41 1.94
N ALA A 81 3.41 5.04 3.08
CA ALA A 81 4.76 5.29 3.58
C ALA A 81 5.37 4.01 4.16
N VAL A 82 6.63 3.78 3.84
CA VAL A 82 7.48 2.72 4.41
C VAL A 82 8.58 3.40 5.21
N LEU A 83 8.60 3.11 6.51
CA LEU A 83 9.49 3.76 7.46
C LEU A 83 10.63 2.81 7.86
N PRO A 84 11.87 3.28 7.97
CA PRO A 84 12.96 2.47 8.53
C PRO A 84 12.67 2.13 10.00
N HIS A 85 12.95 0.89 10.39
CA HIS A 85 12.83 0.40 11.75
C HIS A 85 13.99 -0.54 12.09
N GLY A 86 15.07 0.03 12.63
CA GLY A 86 16.32 -0.69 12.85
C GLY A 86 16.89 -1.24 11.53
N SER A 87 17.20 -2.54 11.51
CA SER A 87 17.63 -3.25 10.30
C SER A 87 16.48 -3.58 9.33
N ALA A 88 15.23 -3.41 9.75
CA ALA A 88 14.03 -3.73 8.99
C ALA A 88 13.29 -2.48 8.50
N PHE A 89 12.15 -2.69 7.85
CA PHE A 89 11.16 -1.67 7.56
C PHE A 89 9.87 -1.92 8.35
N TYR A 90 9.10 -0.84 8.54
CA TYR A 90 7.76 -0.84 9.10
C TYR A 90 6.80 -0.08 8.18
N LEU A 91 5.57 -0.55 8.04
CA LEU A 91 4.48 0.19 7.43
C LEU A 91 3.21 0.12 8.29
N GLU A 92 2.39 1.17 8.25
CA GLU A 92 1.09 1.22 8.95
C GLU A 92 -0.06 0.90 7.99
N LEU A 93 -0.93 -0.03 8.37
CA LEU A 93 -2.03 -0.57 7.57
C LEU A 93 -3.32 0.26 7.74
N ARG A 94 -3.23 1.56 7.44
CA ARG A 94 -4.44 2.37 7.20
C ARG A 94 -5.10 1.88 5.92
N GLN A 95 -6.41 2.05 5.77
CA GLN A 95 -7.15 1.56 4.60
C GLN A 95 -7.94 2.68 3.91
N ALA A 96 -8.04 2.64 2.58
CA ALA A 96 -8.86 3.54 1.79
C ALA A 96 -10.34 3.24 2.03
N ARG A 97 -11.13 4.30 2.18
CA ARG A 97 -12.59 4.24 2.22
C ARG A 97 -13.16 5.25 1.25
N LEU A 98 -13.88 4.77 0.24
CA LEU A 98 -14.59 5.64 -0.70
C LEU A 98 -15.79 6.28 0.00
N LYS A 99 -15.99 7.58 -0.23
CA LYS A 99 -17.15 8.32 0.25
C LYS A 99 -18.17 8.47 -0.88
N ALA A 100 -19.41 8.79 -0.53
CA ALA A 100 -20.49 9.03 -1.49
C ALA A 100 -20.17 10.10 -2.56
N ASN A 101 -19.26 11.03 -2.27
CA ASN A 101 -18.82 12.06 -3.21
C ASN A 101 -17.69 11.59 -4.17
N GLY A 102 -17.39 10.29 -4.22
CA GLY A 102 -16.36 9.71 -5.08
C GLY A 102 -14.92 9.94 -4.61
N ARG A 103 -14.68 10.62 -3.49
CA ARG A 103 -13.34 10.78 -2.89
C ARG A 103 -13.09 9.70 -1.86
N ALA A 104 -11.85 9.22 -1.75
CA ALA A 104 -11.43 8.34 -0.66
C ALA A 104 -10.54 9.07 0.36
N ASN A 105 -10.58 8.57 1.59
CA ASN A 105 -9.64 8.94 2.66
C ASN A 105 -9.10 7.68 3.35
N LEU A 106 -8.02 7.86 4.11
CA LEU A 106 -7.46 6.79 4.93
C LEU A 106 -8.09 6.77 6.32
N PHE A 107 -8.64 5.63 6.72
CA PHE A 107 -9.03 5.37 8.11
C PHE A 107 -8.12 4.30 8.73
N VAL A 108 -8.19 4.16 10.05
CA VAL A 108 -7.51 3.10 10.80
C VAL A 108 -8.51 1.96 10.97
N PRO A 109 -8.35 0.83 10.26
CA PRO A 109 -9.21 -0.34 10.45
C PRO A 109 -8.78 -1.16 11.67
N ASP A 110 -9.72 -1.92 12.22
CA ASP A 110 -9.39 -3.15 12.94
C ASP A 110 -9.15 -4.30 11.94
N GLU A 111 -8.77 -5.48 12.43
CA GLU A 111 -8.43 -6.61 11.56
C GLU A 111 -9.62 -7.06 10.71
N GLN A 112 -10.82 -7.14 11.29
CA GLN A 112 -12.02 -7.55 10.58
C GLN A 112 -12.39 -6.56 9.47
N ALA A 113 -12.32 -5.25 9.72
CA ALA A 113 -12.60 -4.24 8.71
C ALA A 113 -11.53 -4.22 7.61
N LEU A 114 -10.26 -4.47 7.98
CA LEU A 114 -9.16 -4.56 7.03
C LEU A 114 -9.40 -5.70 6.04
N ASP A 115 -9.70 -6.89 6.55
CA ASP A 115 -10.00 -8.08 5.74
C ASP A 115 -11.26 -7.88 4.90
N ALA A 116 -12.33 -7.36 5.49
CA ALA A 116 -13.59 -7.13 4.79
C ALA A 116 -13.42 -6.17 3.61
N GLY A 117 -12.62 -5.11 3.74
CA GLY A 117 -12.38 -4.19 2.62
C GLY A 117 -11.35 -4.69 1.60
N ALA A 118 -10.49 -5.63 1.97
CA ALA A 118 -9.54 -6.26 1.03
C ALA A 118 -10.12 -7.52 0.36
N GLY A 119 -11.16 -8.12 0.94
CA GLY A 119 -11.77 -9.39 0.52
C GLY A 119 -10.90 -10.62 0.79
N ILE A 120 -9.84 -10.49 1.60
CA ILE A 120 -8.88 -11.54 1.94
C ILE A 120 -8.35 -11.35 3.37
N ALA A 121 -7.69 -12.36 3.92
CA ALA A 121 -6.97 -12.26 5.19
C ALA A 121 -5.65 -11.51 5.03
N VAL A 122 -5.66 -10.18 5.24
CA VAL A 122 -4.57 -9.28 4.86
C VAL A 122 -3.28 -9.57 5.63
N LEU A 123 -3.39 -9.85 6.92
CA LEU A 123 -2.21 -10.14 7.76
C LEU A 123 -1.47 -11.38 7.25
N ARG A 124 -2.21 -12.45 6.97
CA ARG A 124 -1.67 -13.70 6.43
C ARG A 124 -1.05 -13.51 5.04
N GLU A 125 -1.69 -12.70 4.20
CA GLU A 125 -1.17 -12.37 2.87
C GLU A 125 0.20 -11.67 2.99
N LEU A 126 0.33 -10.69 3.89
CA LEU A 126 1.61 -10.00 4.10
C LEU A 126 2.72 -10.94 4.58
N GLU A 127 2.40 -11.86 5.49
CA GLU A 127 3.35 -12.88 5.96
C GLU A 127 3.83 -13.79 4.83
N GLN A 128 2.91 -14.21 3.93
CA GLN A 128 3.25 -15.04 2.76
C GLN A 128 4.22 -14.34 1.81
N HIS A 129 4.18 -13.00 1.74
CA HIS A 129 5.08 -12.21 0.90
C HIS A 129 6.31 -11.66 1.64
N GLY A 130 6.58 -12.15 2.85
CA GLY A 130 7.84 -11.93 3.56
C GLY A 130 7.77 -10.95 4.73
N ALA A 131 6.58 -10.53 5.17
CA ALA A 131 6.47 -9.85 6.45
C ALA A 131 6.86 -10.81 7.58
N THR A 132 7.77 -10.39 8.45
CA THR A 132 8.24 -11.23 9.57
C THR A 132 7.33 -11.14 10.76
N ARG A 133 6.66 -9.99 10.93
CA ARG A 133 5.69 -9.75 12.00
C ARG A 133 4.60 -8.83 11.48
N VAL A 134 3.35 -9.16 11.78
CA VAL A 134 2.19 -8.31 11.51
C VAL A 134 1.35 -8.23 12.77
N GLY A 135 0.81 -7.05 13.07
CA GLY A 135 0.10 -6.83 14.33
C GLY A 135 -0.05 -5.37 14.66
N THR A 136 -0.34 -5.08 15.93
CA THR A 136 -0.51 -3.70 16.41
C THR A 136 0.84 -3.03 16.66
N ARG A 137 0.88 -1.69 16.60
CA ARG A 137 2.07 -0.91 16.96
C ARG A 137 2.60 -1.22 18.37
N GLU A 138 1.71 -1.51 19.31
CA GLU A 138 2.07 -1.98 20.66
C GLU A 138 2.96 -3.21 20.59
N THR A 139 2.52 -4.23 19.86
CA THR A 139 3.28 -5.47 19.75
C THR A 139 4.53 -5.30 18.89
N LEU A 140 4.46 -4.51 17.82
CA LEU A 140 5.53 -4.43 16.82
C LEU A 140 6.67 -3.49 17.24
N LEU A 141 6.33 -2.37 17.88
CA LEU A 141 7.21 -1.23 18.13
C LEU A 141 7.29 -0.84 19.61
N ASP A 142 6.69 -1.63 20.50
CA ASP A 142 6.55 -1.31 21.94
C ASP A 142 5.88 0.05 22.18
N ASP A 143 5.00 0.47 21.27
CA ASP A 143 4.29 1.76 21.34
C ASP A 143 3.24 1.72 22.46
N THR A 144 3.31 2.66 23.42
CA THR A 144 2.33 2.78 24.51
C THR A 144 1.32 3.91 24.31
N ASP A 145 1.42 4.67 23.22
CA ASP A 145 0.61 5.87 23.00
C ASP A 145 -0.81 5.54 22.51
N ARG A 146 -1.58 6.59 22.19
CA ARG A 146 -2.91 6.50 21.55
C ARG A 146 -2.91 5.77 20.19
N THR A 147 -1.74 5.56 19.59
CA THR A 147 -1.58 4.88 18.30
C THR A 147 -1.24 3.40 18.42
N ARG A 148 -1.04 2.90 19.64
CA ARG A 148 -0.60 1.53 19.90
C ARG A 148 -1.46 0.44 19.25
N THR A 149 -2.76 0.67 19.07
CA THR A 149 -3.69 -0.31 18.48
C THR A 149 -3.69 -0.33 16.95
N ARG A 150 -3.01 0.60 16.29
CA ARG A 150 -3.00 0.63 14.82
C ARG A 150 -2.23 -0.57 14.27
N LEU A 151 -2.78 -1.19 13.24
CA LEU A 151 -2.17 -2.32 12.56
C LEU A 151 -0.99 -1.88 11.68
N GLY A 152 0.01 -2.73 11.58
CA GLY A 152 1.20 -2.53 10.77
C GLY A 152 1.90 -3.85 10.45
N ALA A 153 2.96 -3.76 9.67
CA ALA A 153 3.83 -4.89 9.34
C ALA A 153 5.30 -4.49 9.46
N VAL A 154 6.12 -5.40 10.00
CA VAL A 154 7.58 -5.33 9.99
C VAL A 154 8.10 -6.38 9.03
N PHE A 155 9.08 -6.00 8.21
CA PHE A 155 9.62 -6.86 7.16
C PHE A 155 11.09 -6.52 6.86
N PRO A 156 11.90 -7.50 6.43
CA PRO A 156 13.30 -7.29 6.09
C PRO A 156 13.43 -6.43 4.82
N ARG A 157 14.57 -5.79 4.63
CA ARG A 157 14.78 -4.83 3.51
C ARG A 157 14.72 -5.51 2.14
N GLU A 158 15.02 -6.81 2.12
CA GLU A 158 15.02 -7.69 0.95
C GLU A 158 13.60 -8.16 0.57
N ALA A 159 12.61 -8.03 1.47
CA ALA A 159 11.21 -8.36 1.18
C ALA A 159 10.56 -7.22 0.38
N GLU A 160 11.00 -7.04 -0.86
CA GLU A 160 10.64 -5.90 -1.70
C GLU A 160 9.14 -5.82 -2.00
N LEU A 161 8.41 -6.95 -1.96
CA LEU A 161 7.00 -7.04 -2.34
C LEU A 161 6.02 -6.62 -1.24
N VAL A 162 6.42 -6.67 0.03
CA VAL A 162 5.52 -6.41 1.17
C VAL A 162 4.82 -5.04 1.06
N PRO A 163 5.51 -3.93 0.73
CA PRO A 163 4.84 -2.63 0.54
C PRO A 163 3.81 -2.63 -0.58
N LEU A 164 4.08 -3.34 -1.67
CA LEU A 164 3.21 -3.37 -2.83
C LEU A 164 1.94 -4.18 -2.53
N VAL A 165 2.10 -5.35 -1.90
CA VAL A 165 0.98 -6.17 -1.40
C VAL A 165 0.14 -5.36 -0.41
N ALA A 166 0.78 -4.70 0.56
CA ALA A 166 0.08 -3.83 1.50
C ALA A 166 -0.68 -2.70 0.81
N TYR A 167 -0.11 -2.06 -0.22
CA TYR A 167 -0.80 -1.02 -1.00
C TYR A 167 -2.02 -1.59 -1.71
N VAL A 168 -1.91 -2.76 -2.36
CA VAL A 168 -3.05 -3.40 -3.03
C VAL A 168 -4.16 -3.73 -2.04
N CYS A 169 -3.84 -4.42 -0.94
CA CYS A 169 -4.83 -4.81 0.08
C CYS A 169 -5.50 -3.59 0.74
N THR A 170 -4.77 -2.50 0.94
CA THR A 170 -5.25 -1.36 1.73
C THR A 170 -5.74 -0.17 0.89
N ARG A 171 -5.49 -0.14 -0.42
CA ARG A 171 -5.87 0.99 -1.29
C ARG A 171 -6.67 0.53 -2.50
N VAL A 172 -6.13 -0.42 -3.26
CA VAL A 172 -6.70 -0.84 -4.54
C VAL A 172 -7.94 -1.69 -4.32
N ALA A 173 -7.82 -2.77 -3.55
CA ALA A 173 -8.92 -3.70 -3.30
C ALA A 173 -10.14 -3.02 -2.64
N PRO A 174 -10.00 -2.15 -1.62
CA PRO A 174 -11.14 -1.47 -1.01
C PRO A 174 -11.89 -0.53 -1.97
N VAL A 175 -11.16 0.15 -2.87
CA VAL A 175 -11.79 1.01 -3.89
C VAL A 175 -12.50 0.17 -4.95
N ALA A 176 -11.98 -1.01 -5.29
CA ALA A 176 -12.64 -1.93 -6.20
C ALA A 176 -13.92 -2.53 -5.60
N GLN A 177 -13.85 -2.97 -4.33
CA GLN A 177 -14.95 -3.63 -3.62
C GLN A 177 -16.07 -2.70 -3.16
N SER A 178 -15.84 -1.38 -3.17
CA SER A 178 -16.90 -0.40 -2.90
C SER A 178 -18.08 -0.46 -3.90
N LEU A 179 -18.02 -1.35 -4.91
CA LEU A 179 -19.12 -1.74 -5.81
C LEU A 179 -20.05 -2.83 -5.26
N GLN A 180 -19.63 -3.61 -4.25
CA GLN A 180 -20.33 -4.81 -3.80
C GLN A 180 -21.19 -4.59 -2.54
N ALA A 181 -21.25 -3.37 -2.03
CA ALA A 181 -21.98 -3.00 -0.81
C ALA A 181 -23.23 -2.15 -1.11
#